data_AF-A0A2E0Q7H6-F1
#
_entry.id   AF-A0A2E0Q7H6-F1
#
_cell.length_a   1.000
_cell.length_b   1.000
_cell.length_c   1.000
_cell.angle_alpha   90.00
_cell.angle_beta   90.00
_cell.angle_gamma   90.00
#
_symmetry.space_group_name_H-M   'P 1'
#
loop_
_entity.id
_entity.type
_entity.pdbx_description
1 polymer ?
#
loop_
_entity_poly.entity_id
_entity_poly.type
_entity_poly.pdbx_seq_one_letter_code
_entity_poly.pdbx_strand_id
1 'polypeptide(L)'
;MLRSLASLSIVALLAACSPGPDDSADGPADEASASPTAGAAEQATGPDDMSDDGQAPPAKGYASSYTKLDLDICDVLDKSTGEGSWIEFRCPGLKDIPLFVSEGDGRFDVDAGIKNGDFATISAFNEIGDTIEWRLRDRVPFAVIFRYRDVSMESSPRSVLAVETIGSDGVPGCRVAQIDGSAARANQRAREIADTEAAGFDCASEPRYIGNAR
;
A
#
# COMPACT_ATOMS: atom_id res chain seq x y z
N MET A 1 26.61 55.32 29.27
CA MET A 1 26.29 55.25 30.71
C MET A 1 26.05 53.79 31.06
N LEU A 2 26.99 53.21 31.82
CA LEU A 2 26.99 51.84 32.36
C LEU A 2 25.77 51.62 33.27
N ARG A 3 25.10 50.48 33.15
CA ARG A 3 24.65 49.68 34.31
C ARG A 3 24.74 48.19 33.99
N SER A 4 25.76 47.60 34.59
CA SER A 4 25.97 46.19 34.87
C SER A 4 24.98 45.70 35.94
N LEU A 5 24.72 44.37 35.97
CA LEU A 5 24.60 43.47 37.15
C LEU A 5 23.91 42.17 36.68
N ALA A 6 24.68 41.09 36.47
CA ALA A 6 24.87 39.94 37.40
C ALA A 6 23.68 38.95 37.37
N SER A 7 23.77 37.84 36.64
CA SER A 7 24.31 36.54 37.10
C SER A 7 23.51 35.88 38.22
N LEU A 8 22.79 34.80 37.92
CA LEU A 8 22.60 33.67 38.84
C LEU A 8 22.48 32.38 38.03
N SER A 9 23.60 31.65 37.96
CA SER A 9 23.65 30.25 37.54
C SER A 9 23.16 29.37 38.69
N ILE A 10 22.25 28.43 38.40
CA ILE A 10 21.98 27.30 39.29
C ILE A 10 22.45 26.05 38.55
N VAL A 11 23.60 25.54 39.01
CA VAL A 11 24.12 24.20 38.71
C VAL A 11 23.58 23.29 39.80
N ALA A 12 22.80 22.27 39.43
CA ALA A 12 22.47 21.16 40.31
C ALA A 12 23.28 19.93 39.86
N LEU A 13 24.15 19.46 40.76
CA LEU A 13 25.01 18.30 40.58
C LEU A 13 24.44 17.11 41.39
N LEU A 14 24.56 15.92 40.80
CA LEU A 14 24.74 14.58 41.40
C LEU A 14 23.53 13.84 42.01
N ALA A 15 23.23 12.68 41.44
CA ALA A 15 23.44 11.39 42.12
C ALA A 15 23.44 10.22 41.11
N ALA A 16 24.56 9.52 41.02
CA ALA A 16 24.73 8.27 40.31
C ALA A 16 24.63 7.11 41.30
N CYS A 17 23.91 6.04 40.95
CA CYS A 17 24.04 4.72 41.55
C CYS A 17 23.73 3.66 40.49
N SER A 18 24.78 3.04 39.94
CA SER A 18 24.73 1.73 39.29
C SER A 18 25.40 0.72 40.22
N PRO A 19 24.83 -0.48 40.41
CA PRO A 19 25.58 -1.68 40.72
C PRO A 19 25.71 -2.58 39.47
N GLY A 20 26.87 -3.23 39.37
CA GLY A 20 27.33 -4.03 38.23
C GLY A 20 26.80 -5.48 38.18
N PRO A 21 27.49 -6.36 37.44
CA PRO A 21 26.96 -7.61 36.91
C PRO A 21 27.18 -8.79 37.87
N ASP A 22 26.22 -9.71 37.92
CA ASP A 22 26.39 -11.04 38.53
C ASP A 22 26.64 -12.08 37.43
N ASP A 23 27.88 -12.58 37.42
CA ASP A 23 28.30 -13.84 36.81
C ASP A 23 27.75 -15.02 37.63
N SER A 24 27.22 -16.05 36.97
CA SER A 24 27.36 -17.45 37.41
C SER A 24 27.20 -18.38 36.21
N ALA A 25 28.28 -19.12 35.99
CA ALA A 25 28.49 -20.13 34.95
C ALA A 25 28.08 -21.54 35.45
N ASP A 26 28.49 -22.54 34.66
CA ASP A 26 28.35 -24.02 34.76
C ASP A 26 27.12 -24.56 34.00
N GLY A 27 27.21 -25.20 32.83
CA GLY A 27 28.20 -26.10 32.20
C GLY A 27 27.55 -27.48 31.97
N PRO A 28 28.06 -28.44 31.15
CA PRO A 28 29.03 -28.37 30.06
C PRO A 28 28.48 -28.92 28.72
N ALA A 29 29.32 -28.81 27.69
CA ALA A 29 29.22 -29.51 26.41
C ALA A 29 29.83 -30.92 26.51
N ASP A 30 29.41 -31.86 25.64
CA ASP A 30 30.33 -32.79 24.98
C ASP A 30 29.65 -33.56 23.84
N GLU A 31 30.31 -33.50 22.67
CA GLU A 31 30.62 -34.58 21.71
C GLU A 31 29.50 -35.48 21.13
N ALA A 32 29.62 -36.12 19.97
CA ALA A 32 30.34 -35.96 18.72
C ALA A 32 29.76 -37.05 17.79
N SER A 33 29.79 -36.82 16.48
CA SER A 33 29.88 -37.81 15.39
C SER A 33 29.18 -39.18 15.48
N ALA A 34 28.27 -39.46 14.53
CA ALA A 34 28.49 -40.46 13.44
C ALA A 34 27.17 -40.92 12.79
N SER A 35 27.10 -40.82 11.46
CA SER A 35 26.40 -41.79 10.58
C SER A 35 27.36 -42.98 10.32
N PRO A 36 26.95 -44.16 9.78
CA PRO A 36 25.76 -44.44 8.94
C PRO A 36 25.04 -45.79 9.23
N THR A 37 23.91 -46.06 8.57
CA THR A 37 23.68 -47.30 7.79
C THR A 37 22.31 -47.32 7.12
N ALA A 38 22.28 -47.93 5.93
CA ALA A 38 21.16 -48.02 5.02
C ALA A 38 20.04 -48.96 5.51
N GLY A 39 18.80 -48.60 5.21
CA GLY A 39 17.62 -49.46 5.26
C GLY A 39 16.61 -48.95 4.23
N ALA A 40 16.28 -49.81 3.27
CA ALA A 40 15.49 -49.47 2.09
C ALA A 40 14.00 -49.29 2.39
N ALA A 41 13.39 -48.43 1.56
CA ALA A 41 12.02 -48.44 1.04
C ALA A 41 10.85 -48.49 2.03
N GLU A 42 10.05 -47.41 2.03
CA GLU A 42 8.63 -47.57 1.73
C GLU A 42 8.06 -46.28 1.09
N GLN A 43 7.24 -46.48 0.06
CA GLN A 43 6.62 -45.45 -0.76
C GLN A 43 5.49 -44.77 0.01
N ALA A 44 5.43 -43.44 -0.02
CA ALA A 44 4.20 -42.70 0.23
C ALA A 44 4.14 -41.51 -0.73
N THR A 45 3.48 -41.74 -1.86
CA THR A 45 2.99 -40.69 -2.75
C THR A 45 1.82 -39.99 -2.04
N GLY A 46 2.09 -38.84 -1.42
CA GLY A 46 1.06 -37.87 -1.04
C GLY A 46 1.28 -36.61 -1.88
N PRO A 47 0.29 -36.14 -2.65
CA PRO A 47 0.44 -34.89 -3.39
C PRO A 47 0.55 -33.74 -2.39
N ASP A 48 1.52 -32.89 -2.66
CA ASP A 48 1.82 -31.69 -1.90
C ASP A 48 0.58 -30.83 -1.65
N ASP A 49 0.55 -30.41 -0.39
CA ASP A 49 -0.35 -29.47 0.26
C ASP A 49 -0.41 -28.14 -0.52
N MET A 50 -1.32 -28.07 -1.50
CA MET A 50 -1.67 -26.81 -2.16
C MET A 50 -2.73 -26.12 -1.30
N SER A 51 -2.26 -25.22 -0.45
CA SER A 51 -3.06 -24.12 0.08
C SER A 51 -3.53 -23.27 -1.10
N ASP A 52 -4.72 -23.58 -1.61
CA ASP A 52 -5.45 -22.83 -2.63
C ASP A 52 -6.00 -21.55 -1.99
N ASP A 53 -5.19 -20.49 -2.00
CA ASP A 53 -5.63 -19.12 -1.69
C ASP A 53 -6.53 -18.58 -2.83
N GLY A 54 -7.63 -19.27 -3.13
CA GLY A 54 -8.81 -18.76 -3.85
C GLY A 54 -8.56 -17.92 -5.09
N GLN A 55 -7.44 -18.10 -5.79
CA GLN A 55 -7.02 -17.23 -6.86
C GLN A 55 -7.54 -17.81 -8.17
N ALA A 56 -8.70 -17.33 -8.62
CA ALA A 56 -9.21 -17.70 -9.93
C ALA A 56 -8.13 -17.45 -11.00
N PRO A 57 -7.91 -18.40 -11.93
CA PRO A 57 -6.97 -18.21 -13.01
C PRO A 57 -7.40 -16.99 -13.83
N PRO A 58 -6.46 -16.15 -14.28
CA PRO A 58 -6.81 -14.98 -15.05
C PRO A 58 -7.63 -15.38 -16.28
N ALA A 59 -8.66 -14.60 -16.60
CA ALA A 59 -9.34 -14.71 -17.88
C ALA A 59 -8.29 -14.66 -19.00
N LYS A 60 -8.42 -15.49 -20.04
CA LYS A 60 -7.41 -15.63 -21.10
C LYS A 60 -7.03 -14.24 -21.66
N GLY A 61 -5.75 -13.88 -21.55
CA GLY A 61 -5.21 -12.60 -22.03
C GLY A 61 -5.00 -11.53 -20.95
N TYR A 62 -5.55 -11.71 -19.75
CA TYR A 62 -5.37 -10.79 -18.62
C TYR A 62 -4.30 -11.27 -17.64
N ALA A 63 -3.65 -10.35 -16.92
CA ALA A 63 -2.68 -10.67 -15.87
C ALA A 63 -2.56 -9.53 -14.84
N SER A 64 -2.08 -9.85 -13.64
CA SER A 64 -1.70 -8.85 -12.63
C SER A 64 -0.18 -8.67 -12.62
N SER A 65 0.26 -7.43 -12.39
CA SER A 65 1.61 -7.11 -11.90
C SER A 65 1.48 -6.20 -10.69
N TYR A 66 2.49 -6.13 -9.84
CA TYR A 66 2.41 -5.39 -8.57
C TYR A 66 3.62 -4.50 -8.40
N THR A 67 3.39 -3.25 -7.99
CA THR A 67 4.45 -2.33 -7.55
C THR A 67 4.16 -1.87 -6.13
N LYS A 68 5.19 -1.38 -5.45
CA LYS A 68 5.02 -0.66 -4.20
C LYS A 68 4.79 0.82 -4.48
N LEU A 69 3.91 1.43 -3.69
CA LEU A 69 3.75 2.87 -3.56
C LEU A 69 4.40 3.29 -2.25
N ASP A 70 5.50 4.02 -2.35
CA ASP A 70 6.26 4.56 -1.24
C ASP A 70 6.41 6.06 -1.46
N LEU A 71 5.75 6.86 -0.61
CA LEU A 71 5.71 8.32 -0.76
C LEU A 71 7.07 8.97 -0.45
N ASP A 72 7.96 8.29 0.28
CA ASP A 72 9.27 8.84 0.67
C ASP A 72 10.24 8.93 -0.51
N ILE A 73 9.99 8.15 -1.57
CA ILE A 73 10.80 8.15 -2.81
C ILE A 73 10.14 8.91 -3.96
N CYS A 74 8.98 9.51 -3.73
CA CYS A 74 8.27 10.27 -4.76
C CYS A 74 8.80 11.70 -4.88
N ASP A 75 8.79 12.25 -6.09
CA ASP A 75 9.07 13.65 -6.32
C ASP A 75 7.88 14.48 -5.83
N VAL A 76 8.11 15.50 -4.98
CA VAL A 76 7.07 16.48 -4.63
C VAL A 76 6.91 17.45 -5.81
N LEU A 77 5.72 17.49 -6.40
CA LEU A 77 5.39 18.37 -7.52
C LEU A 77 4.99 19.75 -7.04
N ASP A 78 4.08 19.82 -6.07
CA ASP A 78 3.58 21.07 -5.49
C ASP A 78 3.01 20.80 -4.09
N LYS A 79 2.85 21.86 -3.28
CA LYS A 79 2.27 21.78 -1.93
C LYS A 79 1.85 23.14 -1.38
N SER A 80 0.86 23.12 -0.49
CA SER A 80 0.50 24.25 0.37
C SER A 80 0.58 23.86 1.84
N THR A 81 1.02 24.79 2.69
CA THR A 81 1.11 24.59 4.15
C THR A 81 0.18 25.57 4.88
N GLY A 82 -0.37 25.14 6.01
CA GLY A 82 -1.31 25.93 6.81
C GLY A 82 -2.73 25.35 6.75
N GLU A 83 -3.72 26.20 6.97
CA GLU A 83 -5.13 25.82 6.84
C GLU A 83 -5.45 25.41 5.40
N GLY A 84 -6.06 24.23 5.21
CA GLY A 84 -6.29 23.67 3.88
C GLY A 84 -5.01 23.20 3.19
N SER A 85 -4.03 22.69 3.94
CA SER A 85 -2.81 22.11 3.38
C SER A 85 -3.12 20.96 2.42
N TRP A 86 -2.25 20.81 1.42
CA TRP A 86 -2.30 19.75 0.42
C TRP A 86 -0.89 19.51 -0.14
N ILE A 87 -0.68 18.36 -0.74
CA ILE A 87 0.58 17.99 -1.40
C ILE A 87 0.33 17.08 -2.61
N GLU A 88 1.09 17.30 -3.68
CA GLU A 88 1.06 16.49 -4.89
C GLU A 88 2.41 15.82 -5.12
N PHE A 89 2.38 14.53 -5.46
CA PHE A 89 3.54 13.70 -5.68
C PHE A 89 3.53 13.11 -7.09
N ARG A 90 4.73 12.87 -7.62
CA ARG A 90 4.97 11.96 -8.75
C ARG A 90 5.80 10.79 -8.28
N CYS A 91 5.22 9.60 -8.34
CA CYS A 91 5.78 8.37 -7.82
C CYS A 91 6.20 7.43 -8.96
N PRO A 92 7.24 6.60 -8.75
CA PRO A 92 7.53 5.48 -9.64
C PRO A 92 6.32 4.54 -9.74
N GLY A 93 6.02 4.09 -10.95
CA GLY A 93 4.98 3.08 -11.21
C GLY A 93 5.52 1.87 -11.95
N LEU A 94 4.71 1.26 -12.82
CA LEU A 94 5.11 0.10 -13.61
C LEU A 94 5.69 0.51 -14.96
N LYS A 95 6.95 0.12 -15.22
CA LYS A 95 7.72 0.55 -16.41
C LYS A 95 7.81 2.08 -16.44
N ASP A 96 7.45 2.72 -17.56
CA ASP A 96 7.50 4.17 -17.75
C ASP A 96 6.17 4.85 -17.39
N ILE A 97 5.22 4.15 -16.74
CA ILE A 97 3.92 4.69 -16.34
C ILE A 97 4.03 5.20 -14.90
N PRO A 98 4.09 6.53 -14.66
CA PRO A 98 4.16 7.07 -13.32
C PRO A 98 2.80 6.97 -12.61
N LEU A 99 2.83 7.12 -11.29
CA LEU A 99 1.65 7.40 -10.47
C LEU A 99 1.72 8.86 -10.03
N PHE A 100 0.58 9.52 -9.97
CA PHE A 100 0.44 10.83 -9.35
C PHE A 100 -0.45 10.68 -8.14
N VAL A 101 0.03 11.14 -6.99
CA VAL A 101 -0.69 11.01 -5.72
C VAL A 101 -0.93 12.41 -5.19
N SER A 102 -2.18 12.70 -4.85
CA SER A 102 -2.56 13.98 -4.25
C SER A 102 -3.11 13.71 -2.87
N GLU A 103 -2.66 14.47 -1.87
CA GLU A 103 -3.26 14.51 -0.53
C GLU A 103 -3.83 15.89 -0.29
N GLY A 104 -5.04 15.93 0.25
CA GLY A 104 -5.69 17.16 0.70
C GLY A 104 -6.88 16.84 1.59
N ASP A 105 -7.07 17.66 2.63
CA ASP A 105 -8.10 17.44 3.66
C ASP A 105 -8.12 15.99 4.22
N GLY A 106 -6.92 15.42 4.46
CA GLY A 106 -6.77 14.09 5.07
C GLY A 106 -7.27 12.94 4.18
N ARG A 107 -7.31 13.17 2.87
CA ARG A 107 -7.74 12.19 1.87
C ARG A 107 -6.75 12.14 0.73
N PHE A 108 -6.67 10.97 0.12
CA PHE A 108 -5.79 10.75 -1.00
C PHE A 108 -6.54 10.48 -2.30
N ASP A 109 -5.89 10.84 -3.39
CA ASP A 109 -6.25 10.48 -4.75
C ASP A 109 -5.03 9.92 -5.51
N VAL A 110 -5.27 9.04 -6.47
CA VAL A 110 -4.22 8.41 -7.28
C VAL A 110 -4.62 8.37 -8.75
N ASP A 111 -3.83 9.04 -9.58
CA ASP A 111 -3.89 8.90 -11.03
C ASP A 111 -2.74 8.02 -11.54
N ALA A 112 -3.00 7.20 -12.55
CA ALA A 112 -1.97 6.45 -13.26
C ALA A 112 -1.74 7.02 -14.67
N GLY A 113 -0.46 7.16 -15.07
CA GLY A 113 -0.05 7.58 -16.40
C GLY A 113 -0.09 9.09 -16.63
N ILE A 114 -1.26 9.72 -16.55
CA ILE A 114 -1.46 11.15 -16.73
C ILE A 114 -2.23 11.71 -15.54
N LYS A 115 -1.65 12.71 -14.86
CA LYS A 115 -2.31 13.49 -13.82
C LYS A 115 -3.52 14.22 -14.39
N ASN A 116 -4.66 14.19 -13.71
CA ASN A 116 -5.82 15.00 -14.04
C ASN A 116 -6.06 16.08 -12.96
N GLY A 117 -7.13 16.85 -13.13
CA GLY A 117 -7.55 17.89 -12.17
C GLY A 117 -8.69 17.46 -11.26
N ASP A 118 -9.16 16.23 -11.40
CA ASP A 118 -10.21 15.67 -10.57
C ASP A 118 -9.60 15.15 -9.26
N PHE A 119 -10.42 15.01 -8.22
CA PHE A 119 -9.98 14.48 -6.92
C PHE A 119 -10.90 13.34 -6.51
N ALA A 120 -10.56 12.12 -6.91
CA ALA A 120 -11.42 10.95 -6.82
C ALA A 120 -11.14 10.11 -5.56
N THR A 121 -11.70 10.50 -4.41
CA THR A 121 -11.46 9.81 -3.13
C THR A 121 -12.71 9.13 -2.54
N ILE A 122 -12.57 8.45 -1.40
CA ILE A 122 -13.69 8.00 -0.56
C ILE A 122 -14.10 9.11 0.40
N SER A 123 -15.37 9.10 0.84
CA SER A 123 -15.91 10.11 1.77
C SER A 123 -15.14 10.21 3.10
N ALA A 124 -14.61 9.09 3.59
CA ALA A 124 -13.84 9.05 4.82
C ALA A 124 -12.42 9.61 4.66
N PHE A 125 -11.87 10.13 5.75
CA PHE A 125 -10.41 10.32 5.86
C PHE A 125 -9.72 8.98 5.62
N ASN A 126 -8.65 9.01 4.85
CA ASN A 126 -8.03 7.78 4.37
C ASN A 126 -6.52 7.85 4.30
N GLU A 127 -5.94 6.66 4.30
CA GLU A 127 -4.59 6.41 3.84
C GLU A 127 -4.64 5.44 2.66
N ILE A 128 -3.61 5.50 1.80
CA ILE A 128 -3.47 4.56 0.69
C ILE A 128 -2.65 3.35 1.16
N GLY A 129 -3.01 2.16 0.70
CA GLY A 129 -2.19 0.97 0.78
C GLY A 129 -0.92 1.10 -0.05
N ASP A 130 0.13 0.43 0.40
CA ASP A 130 1.46 0.47 -0.22
C ASP A 130 1.57 -0.33 -1.53
N THR A 131 0.48 -0.93 -2.01
CA THR A 131 0.50 -1.89 -3.12
C THR A 131 -0.44 -1.44 -4.21
N ILE A 132 0.11 -1.30 -5.41
CA ILE A 132 -0.64 -1.02 -6.64
C ILE A 132 -0.64 -2.29 -7.47
N GLU A 133 -1.82 -2.83 -7.71
CA GLU A 133 -2.02 -3.90 -8.69
C GLU A 133 -2.27 -3.29 -10.06
N TRP A 134 -1.43 -3.63 -11.02
CA TRP A 134 -1.59 -3.27 -12.41
C TRP A 134 -2.32 -4.38 -13.13
N ARG A 135 -3.41 -4.04 -13.81
CA ARG A 135 -4.12 -4.95 -14.72
C ARG A 135 -3.53 -4.84 -16.11
N LEU A 136 -3.11 -5.99 -16.64
CA LEU A 136 -2.48 -6.11 -17.95
C LEU A 136 -3.39 -6.89 -18.88
N ARG A 137 -3.47 -6.45 -20.14
CA ARG A 137 -4.02 -7.22 -21.26
C ARG A 137 -2.89 -7.40 -22.27
N ASP A 138 -2.58 -8.64 -22.64
CA ASP A 138 -1.48 -8.96 -23.56
C ASP A 138 -0.12 -8.32 -23.16
N ARG A 139 0.15 -8.28 -21.85
CA ARG A 139 1.35 -7.68 -21.20
C ARG A 139 1.41 -6.13 -21.23
N VAL A 140 0.34 -5.47 -21.65
CA VAL A 140 0.19 -4.01 -21.64
C VAL A 140 -0.70 -3.60 -20.45
N PRO A 141 -0.20 -2.78 -19.51
CA PRO A 141 -1.04 -2.24 -18.43
C PRO A 141 -2.15 -1.35 -18.99
N PHE A 142 -3.36 -1.45 -18.43
CA PHE A 142 -4.50 -0.63 -18.86
C PHE A 142 -5.37 -0.11 -17.70
N ALA A 143 -5.25 -0.67 -16.50
CA ALA A 143 -5.93 -0.22 -15.30
C ALA A 143 -5.06 -0.48 -14.07
N VAL A 144 -5.31 0.25 -13.00
CA VAL A 144 -4.73 0.00 -11.68
C VAL A 144 -5.81 -0.28 -10.64
N ILE A 145 -5.45 -1.07 -9.64
CA ILE A 145 -6.26 -1.35 -8.47
C ILE A 145 -5.41 -1.06 -7.24
N PHE A 146 -5.95 -0.26 -6.33
CA PHE A 146 -5.30 0.05 -5.06
C PHE A 146 -6.34 0.11 -3.95
N ARG A 147 -5.88 0.28 -2.72
CA ARG A 147 -6.75 0.18 -1.53
C ARG A 147 -6.64 1.43 -0.68
N TYR A 148 -7.77 2.04 -0.38
CA TYR A 148 -7.91 2.98 0.72
C TYR A 148 -8.12 2.23 2.03
N ARG A 149 -7.56 2.74 3.13
CA ARG A 149 -7.91 2.39 4.50
C ARG A 149 -8.60 3.58 5.13
N ASP A 150 -9.79 3.35 5.67
CA ASP A 150 -10.50 4.34 6.46
C ASP A 150 -9.75 4.55 7.78
N VAL A 151 -9.34 5.78 8.05
CA VAL A 151 -8.62 6.17 9.27
C VAL A 151 -9.44 7.15 10.12
N SER A 152 -10.73 7.29 9.83
CA SER A 152 -11.62 8.09 10.67
C SER A 152 -11.78 7.46 12.06
N MET A 153 -11.69 8.27 13.11
CA MET A 153 -11.82 7.79 14.49
C MET A 153 -13.24 7.36 14.85
N GLU A 154 -14.23 7.74 14.06
CA GLU A 154 -15.65 7.55 14.34
C GLU A 154 -16.25 6.32 13.64
N SER A 155 -15.53 5.70 12.70
CA SER A 155 -16.01 4.54 11.95
C SER A 155 -15.29 3.26 12.34
N SER A 156 -15.97 2.12 12.12
CA SER A 156 -15.31 0.82 12.18
C SER A 156 -14.25 0.73 11.08
N PRO A 157 -13.06 0.17 11.36
CA PRO A 157 -12.03 -0.02 10.35
C PRO A 157 -12.59 -0.71 9.10
N ARG A 158 -12.46 -0.04 7.96
CA ARG A 158 -12.82 -0.58 6.65
C ARG A 158 -11.75 -0.26 5.62
N SER A 159 -11.81 -0.95 4.50
CA SER A 159 -11.01 -0.61 3.33
C SER A 159 -11.87 -0.59 2.09
N VAL A 160 -11.43 0.16 1.08
CA VAL A 160 -12.12 0.25 -0.21
C VAL A 160 -11.07 0.03 -1.29
N LEU A 161 -11.33 -0.92 -2.19
CA LEU A 161 -10.55 -1.08 -3.41
C LEU A 161 -11.06 -0.07 -4.44
N ALA A 162 -10.16 0.70 -5.01
CA ALA A 162 -10.41 1.58 -6.14
C ALA A 162 -9.89 0.93 -7.43
N VAL A 163 -10.65 1.04 -8.52
CA VAL A 163 -10.26 0.63 -9.86
C VAL A 163 -10.18 1.89 -10.73
N GLU A 164 -9.01 2.20 -11.26
CA GLU A 164 -8.74 3.35 -12.13
C GLU A 164 -8.32 2.90 -13.52
N THR A 165 -8.71 3.64 -14.57
CA THR A 165 -8.06 3.52 -15.87
C THR A 165 -6.68 4.18 -15.86
N ILE A 166 -5.78 3.75 -16.75
CA ILE A 166 -4.49 4.43 -16.95
C ILE A 166 -4.68 5.52 -17.99
N GLY A 167 -4.37 6.76 -17.63
CA GLY A 167 -4.39 7.90 -18.53
C GLY A 167 -3.35 7.78 -19.65
N SER A 168 -3.67 8.37 -20.80
CA SER A 168 -2.82 8.42 -21.98
C SER A 168 -2.88 9.81 -22.63
N ASP A 169 -2.04 10.08 -23.63
CA ASP A 169 -1.94 11.42 -24.23
C ASP A 169 -3.30 11.98 -24.65
N GLY A 170 -3.70 13.09 -24.02
CA GLY A 170 -4.97 13.78 -24.27
C GLY A 170 -6.21 13.14 -23.63
N VAL A 171 -6.07 12.01 -22.92
CA VAL A 171 -7.17 11.29 -22.25
C VAL A 171 -6.74 10.91 -20.81
N PRO A 172 -7.11 11.69 -19.78
CA PRO A 172 -6.79 11.33 -18.40
C PRO A 172 -7.44 10.02 -17.97
N GLY A 173 -6.86 9.37 -16.96
CA GLY A 173 -7.48 8.25 -16.28
C GLY A 173 -8.67 8.68 -15.42
N CYS A 174 -9.49 7.73 -14.99
CA CYS A 174 -10.63 7.97 -14.12
C CYS A 174 -11.10 6.72 -13.36
N ARG A 175 -11.81 6.96 -12.25
CA ARG A 175 -12.37 5.93 -11.37
C ARG A 175 -13.46 5.16 -12.10
N VAL A 176 -13.23 3.86 -12.27
CA VAL A 176 -14.19 2.90 -12.83
C VAL A 176 -15.09 2.33 -11.73
N ALA A 177 -14.49 1.97 -10.59
CA ALA A 177 -15.23 1.32 -9.51
C ALA A 177 -14.60 1.50 -8.12
N GLN A 178 -15.45 1.35 -7.11
CA GLN A 178 -15.08 1.26 -5.71
C GLN A 178 -15.76 0.03 -5.07
N ILE A 179 -14.98 -0.79 -4.38
CA ILE A 179 -15.42 -2.06 -3.81
C ILE A 179 -15.06 -2.11 -2.34
N ASP A 180 -16.06 -2.32 -1.48
CA ASP A 180 -15.87 -2.57 -0.05
C ASP A 180 -14.94 -3.77 0.14
N GLY A 181 -13.85 -3.57 0.88
CA GLY A 181 -12.83 -4.57 1.12
C GLY A 181 -13.34 -5.78 1.91
N SER A 182 -14.47 -5.64 2.61
CA SER A 182 -15.15 -6.74 3.32
C SER A 182 -16.13 -7.51 2.43
N ALA A 183 -16.43 -7.02 1.22
CA ALA A 183 -17.31 -7.71 0.29
C ALA A 183 -16.73 -9.07 -0.12
N ALA A 184 -17.60 -10.06 -0.31
CA ALA A 184 -17.19 -11.38 -0.76
C ALA A 184 -16.38 -11.30 -2.07
N ARG A 185 -15.18 -11.88 -2.05
CA ARG A 185 -14.24 -11.93 -3.19
C ARG A 185 -13.88 -10.53 -3.73
N ALA A 186 -13.79 -9.51 -2.87
CA ALA A 186 -13.56 -8.11 -3.27
C ALA A 186 -12.42 -7.90 -4.28
N ASN A 187 -11.24 -8.47 -4.03
CA ASN A 187 -10.09 -8.36 -4.96
C ASN A 187 -10.41 -8.95 -6.34
N GLN A 188 -11.04 -10.12 -6.39
CA GLN A 188 -11.42 -10.72 -7.66
C GLN A 188 -12.45 -9.87 -8.39
N ARG A 189 -13.46 -9.35 -7.68
CA ARG A 189 -14.47 -8.48 -8.29
C ARG A 189 -13.86 -7.20 -8.84
N ALA A 190 -12.88 -6.61 -8.16
CA ALA A 190 -12.13 -5.47 -8.67
C ALA A 190 -11.39 -5.80 -9.98
N ARG A 191 -10.75 -6.98 -10.06
CA ARG A 191 -10.08 -7.46 -11.29
C ARG A 191 -11.07 -7.72 -12.42
N GLU A 192 -12.19 -8.38 -12.14
CA GLU A 192 -13.24 -8.65 -13.12
C GLU A 192 -13.78 -7.35 -13.71
N ILE A 193 -14.11 -6.36 -12.86
CA ILE A 193 -14.57 -5.04 -13.31
C ILE A 193 -13.51 -4.35 -14.14
N ALA A 194 -12.25 -4.33 -13.69
CA ALA A 194 -11.16 -3.75 -14.48
C ALA A 194 -11.10 -4.41 -15.87
N ASP A 195 -11.02 -5.73 -15.91
CA ASP A 195 -10.87 -6.51 -17.15
C ASP A 195 -12.03 -6.30 -18.13
N THR A 196 -13.27 -6.13 -17.65
CA THR A 196 -14.46 -6.01 -18.50
C THR A 196 -14.91 -4.59 -18.79
N GLU A 197 -14.64 -3.63 -17.90
CA GLU A 197 -15.22 -2.27 -17.96
C GLU A 197 -14.17 -1.19 -18.28
N ALA A 198 -12.94 -1.29 -17.75
CA ALA A 198 -11.99 -0.17 -17.78
C ALA A 198 -11.59 0.31 -19.18
N ALA A 199 -11.42 -0.61 -20.15
CA ALA A 199 -10.96 -0.26 -21.50
C ALA A 199 -11.95 0.58 -22.32
N GLY A 200 -13.22 0.65 -21.91
CA GLY A 200 -14.27 1.42 -22.59
C GLY A 200 -15.12 2.24 -21.63
N PHE A 201 -14.64 2.45 -20.40
CA PHE A 201 -15.37 3.23 -19.40
C PHE A 201 -15.44 4.70 -19.84
N ASP A 202 -16.63 5.28 -19.77
CA ASP A 202 -16.82 6.71 -20.01
C ASP A 202 -16.52 7.47 -18.71
N CYS A 203 -15.44 8.24 -18.69
CA CYS A 203 -15.03 9.01 -17.52
C CYS A 203 -16.02 10.10 -17.08
N ALA A 204 -17.03 10.42 -17.90
CA ALA A 204 -18.14 11.28 -17.48
C ALA A 204 -19.23 10.52 -16.69
N SER A 205 -19.18 9.19 -16.67
CA SER A 205 -20.15 8.34 -15.96
C SER A 205 -19.77 8.13 -14.49
N GLU A 206 -20.76 7.89 -13.64
CA GLU A 206 -20.50 7.54 -12.24
C GLU A 206 -19.78 6.19 -12.12
N PRO A 207 -18.82 6.05 -11.18
CA PRO A 207 -18.17 4.79 -10.91
C PRO A 207 -19.13 3.77 -10.29
N ARG A 208 -18.83 2.50 -10.50
CA ARG A 208 -19.58 1.40 -9.90
C ARG A 208 -19.22 1.25 -8.42
N TYR A 209 -20.22 1.22 -7.54
CA TYR A 209 -20.01 0.97 -6.11
C TYR A 209 -20.51 -0.43 -5.71
N ILE A 210 -19.70 -1.15 -4.92
CA ILE A 210 -20.06 -2.46 -4.36
C ILE A 210 -19.89 -2.46 -2.84
N GLY A 211 -20.98 -2.67 -2.11
CA GLY A 211 -20.97 -2.66 -0.64
C GLY A 211 -20.84 -1.25 -0.08
N ASN A 212 -20.28 -1.10 1.12
CA ASN A 212 -20.01 0.20 1.72
C ASN A 212 -18.69 0.79 1.19
N ALA A 213 -18.74 1.24 -0.07
CA ALA A 213 -17.58 1.64 -0.84
C ALA A 213 -17.55 3.11 -1.24
N ARG A 214 -18.44 3.95 -0.70
CA ARG A 214 -18.39 5.41 -0.89
C ARG A 214 -17.49 6.07 0.16
#